data_AF-A0A544YV05-F1
#
_entry.id   AF-A0A544YV05-F1
#
_cell.length_a   1.000
_cell.length_b   1.000
_cell.length_c   1.000
_cell.angle_alpha   90.00
_cell.angle_beta   90.00
_cell.angle_gamma   90.00
#
_symmetry.space_group_name_H-M   'P 1'
#
loop_
_entity.id
_entity.type
_entity.pdbx_description
1 polymer ?
#
loop_
_entity_poly.entity_id
_entity_poly.type
_entity_poly.pdbx_seq_one_letter_code
_entity_poly.pdbx_strand_id
1 'polypeptide(L)' 'MEHSISEVARMAGLTPRTLRHYDDIGLLRPARTAGNGYRWYGRRELLRLQRILFLRELGVPLA' A
#
# COMPACT_ATOMS: atom_id res chain seq x y z
N MET A 1 -1.85 -14.96 -3.01
CA MET A 1 -0.53 -14.86 -2.37
C MET A 1 -0.44 -13.50 -1.70
N GLU A 2 0.19 -13.41 -0.52
CA GLU A 2 0.41 -12.13 0.17
C GLU A 2 1.82 -11.63 -0.12
N HIS A 3 2.00 -10.31 -0.13
CA HIS A 3 3.27 -9.66 -0.39
C HIS A 3 3.68 -8.78 0.81
N SER A 4 4.95 -8.81 1.15
CA SER A 4 5.53 -7.92 2.15
C SER A 4 5.50 -6.46 1.68
N ILE A 5 5.55 -5.51 2.62
CA ILE A 5 5.63 -4.07 2.30
C ILE A 5 6.77 -3.72 1.33
N SER A 6 7.90 -4.41 1.43
CA SER A 6 9.06 -4.18 0.56
C SER A 6 8.80 -4.67 -0.87
N GLU A 7 8.14 -5.81 -1.03
CA GLU A 7 7.77 -6.32 -2.35
C GLU A 7 6.73 -5.43 -3.02
N VAL A 8 5.70 -5.00 -2.28
CA VAL A 8 4.67 -4.09 -2.81
C VAL A 8 5.27 -2.75 -3.21
N ALA A 9 6.14 -2.19 -2.36
CA ALA A 9 6.82 -0.93 -2.66
C ALA A 9 7.61 -1.03 -3.98
N ARG A 10 8.39 -2.10 -4.14
CA ARG A 10 9.16 -2.36 -5.37
C ARG A 10 8.25 -2.54 -6.59
N MET A 11 7.17 -3.32 -6.49
CA MET A 11 6.22 -3.53 -7.60
C MET A 11 5.51 -2.25 -8.02
N ALA A 12 5.22 -1.36 -7.07
CA ALA A 12 4.48 -0.12 -7.30
C ALA A 12 5.36 1.10 -7.61
N GLY A 13 6.70 0.95 -7.65
CA GLY A 13 7.62 2.09 -7.79
C GLY A 13 7.53 3.08 -6.62
N LEU A 14 7.20 2.60 -5.42
CA LEU A 14 7.07 3.39 -4.21
C LEU A 14 8.17 3.03 -3.21
N THR A 15 8.24 3.80 -2.13
CA THR A 15 9.03 3.44 -0.96
C THR A 15 8.16 2.73 0.09
N PRO A 16 8.72 1.85 0.94
CA PRO A 16 8.00 1.33 2.10
C PRO A 16 7.49 2.43 3.04
N ARG A 17 8.16 3.59 3.06
CA ARG A 17 7.72 4.78 3.82
C ARG A 17 6.40 5.33 3.28
N THR A 18 6.23 5.38 1.96
CA THR A 18 4.98 5.81 1.32
C THR A 18 3.81 4.89 1.70
N LEU A 19 4.03 3.57 1.68
CA LEU A 19 3.00 2.60 2.09
C LEU A 19 2.66 2.69 3.59
N ARG A 20 3.64 2.94 4.46
CA ARG A 20 3.37 3.23 5.88
C ARG A 20 2.55 4.50 6.04
N HIS A 21 2.89 5.57 5.31
CA HIS A 21 2.12 6.80 5.35
C HIS A 21 0.66 6.58 4.89
N TYR A 22 0.43 5.77 3.84
CA TYR A 22 -0.93 5.43 3.41
C TYR A 22 -1.70 4.63 4.45
N ASP A 23 -1.04 3.78 5.24
CA ASP A 23 -1.65 3.08 6.37
C ASP A 23 -1.97 4.07 7.50
N ASP A 24 -1.03 4.95 7.84
CA ASP A 24 -1.16 5.94 8.93
C ASP A 24 -2.36 6.89 8.69
N ILE A 25 -2.59 7.32 7.45
CA ILE A 25 -3.75 8.16 7.08
C ILE A 25 -5.00 7.34 6.73
N GLY A 26 -4.95 6.00 6.82
CA GLY A 26 -6.06 5.10 6.53
C GLY A 26 -6.40 4.94 5.03
N LEU A 27 -5.58 5.50 4.14
CA LEU A 27 -5.77 5.41 2.69
C LEU A 27 -5.60 3.96 2.18
N LEU A 28 -4.60 3.22 2.69
CA LEU A 28 -4.36 1.82 2.36
C LEU A 28 -3.89 1.06 3.61
N ARG A 29 -4.74 0.21 4.17
CA ARG A 29 -4.39 -0.66 5.30
C ARG A 29 -3.86 -2.01 4.82
N PRO A 30 -2.89 -2.62 5.51
CA PRO A 30 -2.42 -3.97 5.19
C PRO A 30 -3.51 -5.01 5.47
N ALA A 31 -3.42 -6.16 4.80
CA ALA A 31 -4.31 -7.30 5.05
C ALA A 31 -4.11 -7.86 6.46
N ARG A 32 -2.85 -7.89 6.91
CA ARG A 32 -2.47 -8.22 8.28
C ARG A 32 -1.12 -7.60 8.65
N THR A 33 -0.93 -7.45 9.94
CA THR A 33 0.34 -7.08 10.56
C THR A 33 0.80 -8.27 11.41
N ALA A 34 1.97 -8.82 11.12
CA ALA A 34 2.56 -9.89 11.92
C ALA A 34 3.00 -9.38 13.29
N GLY A 35 3.22 -10.29 14.25
CA GLY A 35 3.60 -9.93 15.63
C GLY A 35 4.92 -9.14 15.75
N ASN A 36 5.77 -9.19 14.73
CA ASN A 36 7.00 -8.41 14.62
C ASN A 36 6.81 -7.05 13.89
N GLY A 37 5.57 -6.64 13.61
CA GLY A 37 5.24 -5.40 12.91
C GLY A 37 5.35 -5.45 11.39
N TYR A 38 5.67 -6.61 10.79
CA TYR A 38 5.71 -6.74 9.33
C TYR A 38 4.31 -6.70 8.74
N ARG A 39 4.14 -5.83 7.73
CA ARG A 39 2.88 -5.63 7.02
C ARG A 39 2.83 -6.49 5.76
N TRP A 40 1.69 -7.14 5.58
CA TRP A 40 1.40 -8.01 4.45
C TRP A 40 0.18 -7.51 3.69
N TYR A 41 0.25 -7.55 2.37
CA TYR A 41 -0.78 -7.04 1.47
C TYR A 41 -1.26 -8.18 0.57
N GLY A 42 -2.57 -8.40 0.57
CA GLY A 42 -3.21 -9.38 -0.29
C GLY A 42 -3.72 -8.75 -1.58
N ARG A 43 -4.45 -9.55 -2.36
CA ARG A 43 -5.01 -9.12 -3.64
C ARG A 43 -5.92 -7.89 -3.52
N ARG A 44 -6.71 -7.80 -2.45
CA ARG A 44 -7.66 -6.68 -2.23
C ARG A 44 -6.91 -5.36 -2.04
N GLU A 45 -5.83 -5.40 -1.28
CA GLU A 45 -4.99 -4.24 -1.00
C GLU A 45 -4.21 -3.81 -2.24
N LEU A 46 -3.74 -4.76 -3.04
CA LEU A 46 -3.09 -4.46 -4.32
C LEU A 46 -4.05 -3.79 -5.32
N LEU A 47 -5.30 -4.27 -5.43
CA LEU A 47 -6.31 -3.62 -6.28
C LEU A 47 -6.64 -2.20 -5.78
N ARG A 48 -6.70 -2.00 -4.46
CA ARG A 48 -6.89 -0.68 -3.88
C ARG A 48 -5.70 0.23 -4.17
N LEU A 49 -4.47 -0.27 -4.01
CA LEU A 49 -3.25 0.46 -4.32
C LEU A 49 -3.21 0.87 -5.80
N GLN A 50 -3.57 -0.03 -6.71
CA GLN A 50 -3.67 0.27 -8.14
C GLN A 50 -4.64 1.44 -8.39
N ARG A 51 -5.81 1.43 -7.75
CA ARG A 51 -6.79 2.53 -7.86
C ARG A 51 -6.24 3.84 -7.30
N ILE A 52 -5.54 3.81 -6.16
CA ILE A 52 -4.91 5.00 -5.57
C ILE A 52 -3.88 5.60 -6.53
N LEU A 53 -3.03 4.77 -7.13
CA LEU A 53 -1.99 5.22 -8.04
C LEU A 53 -2.58 5.80 -9.32
N PHE A 54 -3.62 5.17 -9.86
CA PHE A 54 -4.35 5.68 -11.02
C PHE A 54 -4.96 7.06 -10.74
N LEU A 55 -5.62 7.24 -9.60
CA LEU A 55 -6.18 8.54 -9.21
C LEU A 55 -5.09 9.61 -8.99
N ARG A 56 -3.95 9.22 -8.41
CA ARG A 56 -2.80 10.10 -8.22
C ARG A 56 -2.23 10.59 -9.56
N GLU A 57 -2.15 9.70 -10.56
CA GLU A 57 -1.71 10.06 -11.92
C GLU A 57 -2.67 11.05 -12.61
N LEU A 58 -3.96 11.00 -12.28
CA LEU A 58 -4.98 11.95 -12.75
C LEU A 58 -4.97 13.29 -11.97
N GLY A 59 -4.06 13.49 -11.02
CA GLY A 59 -3.96 14.72 -10.24
C GLY A 59 -5.03 14.86 -9.14
N VAL A 60 -5.72 13.77 -8.78
CA VAL A 60 -6.67 13.79 -7.66
C VAL A 60 -5.90 13.88 -6.35
N PRO A 61 -6.21 14.86 -5.48
CA PRO A 61 -5.58 14.95 -4.16
C PRO A 61 -5.79 13.67 -3.34
N LEU A 62 -4.73 13.22 -2.66
CA LEU A 62 -4.85 12.19 -1.64
C LEU A 62 -5.45 12.86 -0.39
N ALA A 63 -6.43 12.21 0.23
CA ALA A 63 -7.22 12.74 1.35
C ALA A 63 -6.37 13.33 2.49
#